data_AF-A0A7L5DP77-F1
#
_entry.id   AF-A0A7L5DP77-F1
#
_cell.length_a   1.000
_cell.length_b   1.000
_cell.length_c   1.000
_cell.angle_alpha   90.00
_cell.angle_beta   90.00
_cell.angle_gamma   90.00
#
_symmetry.space_group_name_H-M   'P 1'
#
loop_
_entity.id
_entity.type
_entity.pdbx_description
1 polymer ?
#
loop_
_entity_poly.entity_id
_entity_poly.type
_entity_poly.pdbx_seq_one_letter_code
_entity_poly.pdbx_strand_id
1 'polypeptide(L)' 'MKLNLPFYLILIISALGLVGYLACLSDWITDYRGGYYKTHRLEAWLESGFIILYTSLGIRFGMRKVNMRF' A
#
# COMPACT_ATOMS: atom_id res chain seq x y z
N MET A 1 5.28 -29.98 -0.26
CA MET A 1 5.08 -28.94 -1.29
C MET A 1 6.46 -28.39 -1.66
N LYS A 2 6.94 -28.57 -2.90
CA LYS A 2 8.18 -27.91 -3.33
C LYS A 2 7.87 -26.43 -3.54
N LEU A 3 8.54 -25.56 -2.78
CA LEU A 3 8.43 -24.11 -2.94
C LEU A 3 9.16 -23.71 -4.23
N ASN A 4 8.39 -23.31 -5.23
CA ASN A 4 8.91 -22.99 -6.56
C ASN A 4 9.37 -21.51 -6.60
N LEU A 5 10.35 -21.19 -7.45
CA LEU A 5 10.83 -19.82 -7.71
C LEU A 5 9.71 -18.74 -7.78
N PRO A 6 8.60 -18.93 -8.53
CA PRO A 6 7.52 -17.93 -8.58
C PRO A 6 6.90 -17.62 -7.22
N PHE A 7 6.86 -18.59 -6.30
CA PHE A 7 6.34 -18.36 -4.96
C PHE A 7 7.21 -17.37 -4.18
N TYR A 8 8.54 -17.54 -4.22
CA TYR A 8 9.47 -16.61 -3.57
C TYR A 8 9.42 -15.22 -4.20
N LEU A 9 9.29 -15.13 -5.52
CA LEU A 9 9.14 -13.85 -6.21
C LEU A 9 7.87 -13.10 -5.77
N ILE A 10 6.74 -13.80 -5.69
CA ILE A 10 5.48 -13.21 -5.21
C ILE A 10 5.63 -12.73 -3.77
N LEU A 11 6.30 -13.51 -2.90
CA LEU A 11 6.49 -13.17 -1.49
C LEU A 11 7.37 -11.92 -1.34
N ILE A 12 8.47 -11.84 -2.09
CA ILE A 12 9.37 -10.67 -2.10
C ILE A 12 8.64 -9.43 -2.62
N ILE A 13 7.93 -9.54 -3.76
CA ILE A 13 7.18 -8.41 -4.33
C ILE A 13 6.09 -7.93 -3.36
N SER A 14 5.41 -8.86 -2.69
CA SER A 14 4.38 -8.52 -1.68
C SER A 14 5.00 -7.80 -0.49
N ALA A 15 6.15 -8.27 0.00
CA ALA A 15 6.88 -7.62 1.09
C ALA A 15 7.37 -6.22 0.70
N LEU A 16 7.95 -6.06 -0.49
CA LEU A 16 8.37 -4.75 -1.01
C LEU A 16 7.17 -3.80 -1.18
N GLY A 17 6.04 -4.31 -1.68
CA GLY A 17 4.81 -3.53 -1.78
C GLY A 17 4.30 -3.05 -0.42
N LEU A 18 4.38 -3.88 0.62
CA LEU A 18 4.00 -3.51 1.98
C LEU A 18 4.94 -2.45 2.56
N VAL A 19 6.26 -2.61 2.39
CA VAL A 19 7.26 -1.63 2.83
C VAL A 19 7.03 -0.28 2.14
N GLY A 20 6.79 -0.29 0.81
CA GLY A 20 6.49 0.93 0.06
C GLY A 20 5.20 1.60 0.51
N TYR A 21 4.16 0.83 0.82
CA TYR A 21 2.91 1.36 1.39
C TYR A 21 3.15 2.04 2.74
N LEU A 22 3.90 1.40 3.65
CA LEU A 22 4.19 1.96 4.96
C LEU A 22 5.06 3.22 4.87
N ALA A 23 6.04 3.23 3.97
CA ALA A 23 6.86 4.41 3.72
C ALA A 23 6.01 5.58 3.20
N CYS A 24 5.19 5.35 2.18
CA CYS A 24 4.29 6.36 1.62
C CYS A 24 3.28 6.86 2.66
N LEU A 25 2.73 5.98 3.49
CA LEU A 25 1.82 6.37 4.58
C LEU A 25 2.53 7.24 5.64
N SER A 26 3.76 6.88 6.00
CA SER A 26 4.56 7.66 6.96
C SER A 26 4.89 9.06 6.43
N ASP A 27 5.27 9.14 5.16
CA ASP A 27 5.57 10.40 4.49
C ASP A 27 4.31 11.26 4.42
N TRP A 28 3.20 10.65 4.00
CA TRP A 28 1.91 11.33 3.90
C TRP A 28 1.45 11.96 5.21
N ILE A 29 1.61 11.24 6.32
CA ILE A 29 1.29 11.75 7.66
C ILE A 29 2.20 12.92 8.04
N THR A 30 3.49 12.83 7.70
CA THR A 30 4.49 13.86 8.01
C THR A 30 4.20 15.14 7.23
N ASP A 31 3.95 15.03 5.94
CA ASP A 31 3.66 16.15 5.04
C ASP A 31 2.32 16.80 5.31
N TYR A 32 1.30 16.00 5.64
CA TYR A 32 0.02 16.52 6.08
C TYR A 32 0.16 17.38 7.34
N ARG A 33 0.91 16.88 8.34
CA ARG A 33 1.14 17.61 9.62
C ARG A 33 2.01 18.83 9.43
N GLY A 34 3.02 18.76 8.57
CA GLY A 34 3.90 19.87 8.23
C GLY A 34 3.23 20.95 7.38
N GLY A 35 2.05 20.67 6.82
CA GLY A 35 1.33 21.59 5.95
C GLY A 35 1.90 21.68 4.52
N TYR A 36 2.77 20.74 4.14
CA TYR A 36 3.44 20.67 2.83
C TYR A 36 2.43 20.62 1.67
N TYR A 37 1.31 19.92 1.86
CA TYR A 37 0.24 19.79 0.88
C TYR A 37 -0.55 21.06 0.57
N LYS A 38 -0.35 22.14 1.34
CA LYS A 38 -0.96 23.44 0.99
C LYS A 38 -0.39 23.98 -0.31
N THR A 39 0.90 23.73 -0.57
CA THR A 39 1.63 24.15 -1.77
C THR A 39 1.79 23.01 -2.77
N HIS A 40 1.94 21.76 -2.31
CA HIS A 40 2.18 20.59 -3.16
C HIS A 40 0.95 19.68 -3.29
N ARG A 41 -0.12 20.23 -3.89
CA ARG A 41 -1.40 19.51 -4.00
C ARG A 41 -1.32 18.27 -4.88
N LEU A 42 -0.52 18.29 -5.94
CA LEU A 42 -0.42 17.15 -6.87
C LEU A 42 0.18 15.92 -6.20
N GLU A 43 1.20 16.12 -5.37
CA GLU A 43 1.84 15.07 -4.58
C GLU A 43 0.86 14.49 -3.55
N ALA A 44 0.15 15.37 -2.83
CA ALA A 44 -0.92 14.97 -1.93
C ALA A 44 -1.95 14.05 -2.59
N TRP A 45 -2.36 14.37 -3.83
CA TRP A 45 -3.32 13.56 -4.59
C TRP A 45 -2.75 12.20 -5.01
N LEU A 46 -1.49 12.16 -5.48
CA LEU A 46 -0.84 10.93 -5.92
C LEU A 46 -0.63 9.98 -4.75
N GLU A 47 -0.12 10.48 -3.62
CA GLU A 47 0.13 9.67 -2.44
C GLU A 47 -1.16 9.18 -1.80
N SER A 48 -2.16 10.06 -1.65
CA SER A 48 -3.49 9.66 -1.18
C SER A 48 -4.11 8.59 -2.10
N GLY A 49 -3.98 8.78 -3.42
CA GLY A 49 -4.46 7.82 -4.41
C GLY A 49 -3.77 6.46 -4.30
N PHE A 50 -2.45 6.46 -4.09
CA PHE A 50 -1.67 5.23 -3.91
C PHE A 50 -2.08 4.49 -2.63
N ILE A 51 -2.23 5.21 -1.52
CA ILE A 51 -2.70 4.64 -0.23
C ILE A 51 -4.09 4.02 -0.37
N ILE A 52 -5.03 4.74 -1.00
CA ILE A 52 -6.40 4.25 -1.23
C ILE A 52 -6.39 3.01 -2.13
N LEU A 53 -5.62 3.04 -3.22
CA LEU A 53 -5.54 1.93 -4.17
C LEU A 53 -5.00 0.67 -3.49
N TYR A 54 -3.87 0.79 -2.79
CA TYR A 54 -3.23 -0.34 -2.11
C TYR A 54 -4.17 -0.93 -1.03
N THR A 55 -4.80 -0.07 -0.23
CA THR A 55 -5.76 -0.48 0.80
C THR A 55 -6.96 -1.20 0.19
N SER A 56 -7.53 -0.67 -0.90
CA SER A 56 -8.68 -1.25 -1.60
C SER A 56 -8.35 -2.63 -2.18
N LEU A 57 -7.14 -2.80 -2.74
CA LEU A 57 -6.66 -4.09 -3.25
C LEU A 57 -6.49 -5.10 -2.11
N GLY A 58 -5.93 -4.67 -0.97
CA GLY A 58 -5.79 -5.49 0.23
C GLY A 58 -7.14 -5.98 0.76
N ILE A 59 -8.12 -5.07 0.91
CA ILE A 59 -9.49 -5.43 1.32
C ILE A 59 -10.12 -6.40 0.33
N ARG A 60 -10.04 -6.10 -0.98
CA ARG A 60 -10.59 -6.97 -2.03
C ARG A 60 -9.96 -8.37 -2.00
N PHE A 61 -8.65 -8.45 -1.75
CA PHE A 61 -7.95 -9.72 -1.58
C PHE A 61 -8.44 -10.46 -0.34
N GLY A 62 -8.53 -9.79 0.81
CA GLY A 62 -9.05 -10.36 2.06
C GLY A 62 -10.47 -10.91 1.92
N MET A 63 -11.35 -10.15 1.28
CA MET A 63 -12.73 -10.57 1.02
C MET A 63 -12.83 -11.77 0.08
N ARG A 64 -12.02 -11.82 -0.99
CA ARG A 64 -12.11 -12.87 -2.03
C ARG A 64 -11.32 -14.13 -1.72
N LYS A 65 -10.23 -14.03 -0.97
CA LYS A 65 -9.24 -15.11 -0.81
C LYS A 65 -9.03 -15.55 0.64
N VAL A 66 -9.29 -14.67 1.61
CA VAL A 66 -9.12 -14.96 3.05
C VAL A 66 -10.47 -15.13 3.76
N ASN A 67 -11.59 -14.80 3.09
CA ASN A 67 -12.94 -14.85 3.63
C ASN A 67 -13.10 -14.01 4.91
N MET A 68 -12.56 -12.78 4.88
CA MET A 68 -12.74 -11.77 5.94
C MET A 68 -14.17 -11.19 5.96
N ARG A 69 -15.19 -12.04 5.93
CA ARG A 69 -16.57 -11.61 6.18
C ARG A 69 -16.70 -11.41 7.69
N PHE A 70 -16.80 -10.14 8.11
CA PHE A 70 -17.21 -9.77 9.46
C PHE A 70 -18.71 -10.03 9.65
#